data_AF-A0AAU9L6P6-F1
#
_entry.id   AF-A0AAU9L6P6-F1
#
_cell.length_a   1.000
_cell.length_b   1.000
_cell.length_c   1.000
_cell.angle_alpha   90.00
_cell.angle_beta   90.00
_cell.angle_gamma   90.00
#
_symmetry.space_group_name_H-M   'P 1'
#
loop_
_entity.id
_entity.type
_entity.pdbx_description
1 polymer ?
#
loop_
_entity_poly.entity_id
_entity_poly.type
_entity_poly.pdbx_seq_one_letter_code
_entity_poly.pdbx_strand_id
1 'polypeptide(L)'
;MLRLLYGAVAMSTGVFIFSFLQEREKNEDKELKSSKRLVNAELFFQAIENMPHLSTHERLEMRRFWRHLVKKQQQKRREKRRRNDLDAILSDKNKEEEEEESIMLDDGEDQFVVKDIQLFAQEYKRVFPDLFPEKQVLEAVEKAADAVKVIPSGWTGFMDSTSTMILSTGKRLNHIAKDTKDEVQLAMHRTVRKVLESALDIVASRLKQTLKDPDMPKYLKSNIDIAIEQFMPDVKMEIFKKTRELFGQDVPMNQMEEIANGYTSKGGSVLLTERGDVSVAPVLSQRFSYFRYVRGHILHHLFPHDKTIWRSFKDPWWIVYTSVGLLPAVGQLWWIFLFIIKDKTNEHQLCEFIVGFKAAQFVTLGIMHMMFGTCMYVMCVVQGSMLACQDGGGPALSEGMASFFVLQIVLVWAAFFRLPYTHRPQETTSYRKKSMELRERGVFHDAFRNEVHLNRGGYLVKFCGYETVSFIVIMALAGLVLWLPFESWQRQALFYWIRTAYGLFSFPFLIFKIPVLAKVLMHTRQMGYNEQGDTVRFFVKKRVE
;
A
#
# COMPACT_ATOMS: atom_id res chain seq x y z
N MET A 1 19.31 -34.16 17.03
CA MET A 1 19.79 -32.88 17.60
C MET A 1 20.37 -31.93 16.54
N LEU A 2 21.32 -32.35 15.69
CA LEU A 2 21.98 -31.49 14.69
C LEU A 2 21.02 -30.82 13.67
N ARG A 3 20.00 -31.54 13.18
CA ARG A 3 18.99 -30.99 12.24
C ARG A 3 18.05 -29.97 12.89
N LEU A 4 17.75 -30.13 14.18
CA LEU A 4 16.99 -29.14 14.96
C LEU A 4 17.80 -27.86 15.19
N LEU A 5 19.11 -28.02 15.45
CA LEU A 5 20.02 -26.90 15.59
C LEU A 5 20.13 -26.08 14.29
N TYR A 6 20.24 -26.77 13.15
CA TYR A 6 20.32 -26.12 11.84
C TYR A 6 19.03 -25.35 11.49
N GLY A 7 17.86 -25.92 11.80
CA GLY A 7 16.58 -25.23 11.65
C GLY A 7 16.47 -23.99 12.54
N ALA A 8 16.90 -24.09 13.81
CA ALA A 8 16.88 -22.96 14.74
C ALA A 8 17.82 -21.83 14.30
N VAL A 9 19.02 -22.15 13.79
CA VAL A 9 19.97 -21.16 13.27
C VAL A 9 19.47 -20.49 11.99
N ALA A 10 18.89 -21.24 11.06
CA ALA A 10 18.31 -20.68 9.84
C ALA A 10 17.15 -19.72 10.16
N MET A 11 16.31 -20.06 11.14
CA MET A 11 15.21 -19.21 11.59
C MET A 11 15.66 -17.97 12.36
N SER A 12 16.67 -18.08 13.24
CA SER A 12 17.21 -16.91 13.95
C SER A 12 17.86 -15.93 12.99
N THR A 13 18.52 -16.45 11.95
CA THR A 13 19.11 -15.64 10.88
C THR A 13 18.02 -14.95 10.06
N GLY A 14 16.89 -15.63 9.79
CA GLY A 14 15.72 -15.02 9.14
C GLY A 14 15.12 -13.86 9.93
N VAL A 15 14.95 -14.01 11.24
CA VAL A 15 14.44 -12.93 12.11
C VAL A 15 15.41 -11.75 12.19
N PHE A 16 16.72 -12.03 12.28
CA PHE A 16 17.74 -10.98 12.31
C PHE A 16 17.81 -10.21 10.98
N ILE A 17 17.77 -10.92 9.84
CA ILE A 17 17.69 -10.31 8.51
C ILE A 17 16.43 -9.45 8.41
N PHE A 18 15.29 -9.94 8.89
CA PHE A 18 14.03 -9.18 8.82
C PHE A 18 14.07 -7.91 9.67
N SER A 19 14.57 -7.99 10.92
CA SER A 19 14.74 -6.83 11.79
C SER A 19 15.69 -5.81 11.17
N PHE A 20 16.80 -6.28 10.61
CA PHE A 20 17.77 -5.44 9.91
C PHE A 20 17.16 -4.75 8.68
N LEU A 21 16.38 -5.48 7.87
CA LEU A 21 15.69 -4.92 6.71
C LEU A 21 14.65 -3.87 7.12
N GLN A 22 13.91 -4.10 8.21
CA GLN A 22 12.91 -3.16 8.70
C GLN A 22 13.55 -1.87 9.25
N GLU A 23 14.67 -1.98 9.97
CA GLU A 23 15.41 -0.81 10.44
C GLU A 23 16.02 -0.02 9.28
N ARG A 24 16.52 -0.73 8.26
CA ARG A 24 17.01 -0.12 7.03
C ARG A 24 15.91 0.63 6.27
N GLU A 25 14.72 0.05 6.11
CA GLU A 25 13.58 0.72 5.46
C GLU A 25 13.20 2.02 6.19
N LYS A 26 13.17 2.00 7.53
CA LYS A 26 12.93 3.21 8.34
C LYS A 26 14.00 4.29 8.12
N ASN A 27 15.26 3.88 7.98
CA ASN A 27 16.36 4.81 7.73
C ASN A 27 16.30 5.37 6.31
N GLU A 28 16.01 4.53 5.31
CA GLU A 28 15.82 4.96 3.92
C GLU A 28 14.62 5.93 3.80
N ASP A 29 13.52 5.70 4.50
CA ASP A 29 12.38 6.63 4.55
C ASP A 29 12.75 7.97 5.20
N LYS A 30 13.57 7.95 6.25
CA LYS A 30 14.10 9.17 6.87
C LYS A 30 15.02 9.93 5.93
N GLU A 31 15.91 9.23 5.21
CA GLU A 31 16.79 9.81 4.19
C GLU A 31 16.00 10.35 2.97
N LEU A 32 14.94 9.66 2.58
CA LEU A 32 14.11 10.09 1.46
C LEU A 32 13.26 11.31 1.83
N LYS A 33 12.81 11.39 3.09
CA LYS A 33 12.18 12.60 3.64
C LYS A 33 13.18 13.74 3.82
N SER A 34 14.40 13.44 4.27
CA SER A 34 15.43 14.47 4.48
C SER A 34 15.91 15.08 3.16
N SER A 35 16.04 14.26 2.12
CA SER A 35 16.50 14.65 0.79
C SER A 35 15.45 15.40 -0.04
N LYS A 36 14.15 15.24 0.27
CA LYS A 36 13.04 15.99 -0.35
C LYS A 36 12.77 17.36 0.28
N ARG A 37 13.51 17.74 1.33
CA ARG A 37 13.35 19.07 1.94
C ARG A 37 13.69 20.15 0.91
N LEU A 38 12.93 21.25 0.97
CA LEU A 38 13.10 22.41 0.10
C LEU A 38 14.02 23.41 0.80
N VAL A 39 14.84 24.09 0.02
CA VAL A 39 15.79 25.11 0.47
C VAL A 39 15.54 26.37 -0.34
N ASN A 40 15.30 27.46 0.37
CA ASN A 40 15.24 28.80 -0.20
C ASN A 40 16.67 29.40 -0.21
N ALA A 41 17.01 30.11 -1.28
CA ALA A 41 18.27 30.82 -1.42
C ALA A 41 18.56 31.77 -0.24
N GLU A 42 17.56 32.51 0.23
CA GLU A 42 17.71 33.45 1.35
C GLU A 42 18.15 32.74 2.64
N LEU A 43 17.48 31.63 2.97
CA LEU A 43 17.79 30.83 4.15
C LEU A 43 19.15 30.15 4.04
N PHE A 44 19.56 29.78 2.83
CA PHE A 44 20.90 29.26 2.58
C PHE A 44 21.98 30.31 2.85
N PHE A 45 21.80 31.55 2.36
CA PHE A 45 22.76 32.62 2.64
C PHE A 45 22.77 33.01 4.12
N GLN A 46 21.61 33.05 4.77
CA GLN A 46 21.51 33.27 6.21
C GLN A 46 22.23 32.17 7.00
N ALA A 47 22.11 30.90 6.58
CA ALA A 47 22.81 29.79 7.20
C ALA A 47 24.33 29.90 7.05
N ILE A 48 24.83 30.40 5.90
CA ILE A 48 26.26 30.67 5.68
C ILE A 48 26.77 31.77 6.61
N GLU A 49 26.01 32.86 6.77
CA GLU A 49 26.41 34.01 7.59
C GLU A 49 26.48 33.65 9.07
N ASN A 50 25.58 32.75 9.52
CA ASN A 50 25.53 32.25 10.89
C ASN A 50 26.61 31.20 11.22
N MET A 51 27.48 30.82 10.28
CA MET A 51 28.60 29.90 10.53
C MET A 51 29.87 30.67 10.89
N PRO A 52 30.31 30.66 12.18
CA PRO A 52 31.43 31.47 12.64
C PRO A 52 32.81 30.94 12.21
N HIS A 53 32.90 29.66 11.85
CA HIS A 53 34.15 28.99 11.50
C HIS A 53 34.52 29.12 10.01
N LEU A 54 33.65 29.73 9.19
CA LEU A 54 33.91 29.91 7.77
C LEU A 54 34.81 31.12 7.50
N SER A 55 35.93 30.89 6.82
CA SER A 55 36.76 31.97 6.29
C SER A 55 36.01 32.79 5.23
N THR A 56 36.40 34.06 5.06
CA THR A 56 35.83 34.94 4.03
C THR A 56 35.95 34.33 2.63
N HIS A 57 37.05 33.61 2.37
CA HIS A 57 37.27 32.91 1.11
C HIS A 57 36.25 31.78 0.90
N GLU A 58 36.04 30.92 1.90
CA GLU A 58 35.05 29.84 1.82
C GLU A 58 33.63 30.38 1.60
N ARG A 59 33.24 31.47 2.29
CA ARG A 59 31.93 32.11 2.07
C ARG A 59 31.74 32.58 0.62
N LEU A 60 32.79 33.13 0.00
CA LEU A 60 32.76 33.53 -1.41
C LEU A 60 32.62 32.33 -2.34
N GLU A 61 33.32 31.23 -2.07
CA GLU A 61 33.20 29.99 -2.85
C GLU A 61 31.81 29.36 -2.72
N MET A 62 31.20 29.37 -1.53
CA MET A 62 29.82 28.92 -1.34
C MET A 62 28.82 29.78 -2.14
N ARG A 63 29.02 31.10 -2.19
CA ARG A 63 28.21 32.01 -3.03
C ARG A 63 28.44 31.77 -4.53
N ARG A 64 29.65 31.43 -4.97
CA ARG A 64 29.94 31.02 -6.36
C ARG A 64 29.25 29.72 -6.71
N PHE A 65 29.34 28.72 -5.84
CA PHE A 65 28.64 27.45 -5.96
C PHE A 65 27.14 27.64 -6.15
N TRP A 66 26.49 28.45 -5.31
CA TRP A 66 25.04 28.70 -5.43
C TRP A 66 24.66 29.34 -6.77
N ARG A 67 25.44 30.31 -7.25
CA ARG A 67 25.21 30.92 -8.58
C ARG A 67 25.34 29.90 -9.71
N HIS A 68 26.29 28.97 -9.63
CA HIS A 68 26.43 27.89 -10.61
C HIS A 68 25.27 26.90 -10.54
N LEU A 69 24.78 26.59 -9.33
CA LEU A 69 23.59 25.75 -9.14
C LEU A 69 22.35 26.38 -9.79
N VAL A 70 22.08 27.66 -9.52
CA VAL A 70 20.95 28.41 -10.10
C VAL A 70 21.03 28.40 -11.62
N LYS A 71 22.19 28.71 -12.21
CA LYS A 71 22.40 28.69 -13.67
C LYS A 71 22.13 27.30 -14.26
N LYS A 72 22.63 26.24 -13.62
CA LYS A 72 22.41 24.85 -14.08
C LYS A 72 20.94 24.46 -14.00
N GLN A 73 20.22 24.89 -12.96
CA GLN A 73 18.79 24.65 -12.82
C GLN A 73 17.97 25.40 -13.88
N GLN A 74 18.29 26.66 -14.14
CA GLN A 74 17.69 27.44 -15.23
C GLN A 74 17.94 26.78 -16.60
N GLN A 75 19.15 26.28 -16.85
CA GLN A 75 19.45 25.54 -18.08
C GLN A 75 18.61 24.26 -18.20
N LYS A 76 18.51 23.45 -17.13
CA LYS A 76 17.65 22.25 -17.12
C LYS A 76 16.17 22.61 -17.35
N ARG A 77 15.68 23.71 -16.77
CA ARG A 77 14.31 24.21 -17.01
C ARG A 77 14.12 24.58 -18.49
N ARG A 78 15.08 25.28 -19.11
CA ARG A 78 15.04 25.62 -20.54
C ARG A 78 15.07 24.37 -21.43
N GLU A 79 15.90 23.39 -21.14
CA GLU A 79 15.95 22.13 -21.88
C GLU A 79 14.65 21.32 -21.74
N LYS A 80 14.06 21.31 -20.53
CA LYS A 80 12.77 20.66 -20.30
C LYS A 80 11.65 21.36 -21.07
N ARG A 81 11.60 22.69 -21.07
CA ARG A 81 10.65 23.46 -21.88
C ARG A 81 10.80 23.10 -23.36
N ARG A 82 12.03 23.15 -23.90
CA ARG A 82 12.30 22.72 -25.29
C ARG A 82 11.85 21.29 -25.62
N ARG A 83 12.00 20.34 -24.69
CA ARG A 83 11.50 18.97 -24.89
C ARG A 83 9.99 18.90 -24.85
N ASN A 84 9.36 19.57 -23.90
CA ASN A 84 7.91 19.64 -23.81
C ASN A 84 7.33 20.28 -25.07
N ASP A 85 7.95 21.35 -25.59
CA ASP A 85 7.55 21.99 -26.85
C ASP A 85 7.69 21.01 -28.03
N LEU A 86 8.79 20.23 -28.06
CA LEU A 86 9.00 19.21 -29.10
C LEU A 86 8.00 18.05 -29.00
N ASP A 87 7.71 17.57 -27.79
CA ASP A 87 6.74 16.51 -27.52
C ASP A 87 5.31 16.99 -27.84
N ALA A 88 4.99 18.26 -27.56
CA ALA A 88 3.73 18.90 -27.96
C ALA A 88 3.62 18.97 -29.49
N ILE A 89 4.66 19.42 -30.19
CA ILE A 89 4.71 19.42 -31.66
C ILE A 89 4.56 18.01 -32.24
N LEU A 90 5.09 16.98 -31.56
CA LEU A 90 4.97 15.58 -31.99
C LEU A 90 3.60 14.96 -31.62
N SER A 91 2.92 15.46 -30.58
CA SER A 91 1.59 15.01 -30.20
C SER A 91 0.46 15.72 -30.96
N ASP A 92 0.77 16.82 -31.65
CA ASP A 92 -0.14 17.66 -32.46
C ASP A 92 -0.73 16.97 -33.72
N LYS A 93 -0.60 15.64 -33.82
CA LYS A 93 -1.46 14.84 -34.69
C LYS A 93 -2.74 14.36 -34.02
N ASN A 94 -2.94 14.57 -32.72
CA ASN A 94 -4.20 14.29 -32.02
C ASN A 94 -4.27 15.07 -30.69
N LYS A 95 -4.76 16.33 -30.68
CA LYS A 95 -5.64 16.95 -29.64
C LYS A 95 -5.44 18.47 -29.51
N GLU A 96 -6.49 19.23 -29.81
CA GLU A 96 -6.66 20.67 -29.50
C GLU A 96 -7.29 20.94 -28.10
N GLU A 97 -7.24 20.01 -27.13
CA GLU A 97 -8.01 20.14 -25.87
C GLU A 97 -7.15 20.12 -24.56
N GLU A 98 -5.82 20.15 -24.61
CA GLU A 98 -4.97 19.99 -23.39
C GLU A 98 -4.08 21.20 -23.02
N GLU A 99 -4.23 22.37 -23.66
CA GLU A 99 -3.29 23.50 -23.47
C GLU A 99 -3.53 24.38 -22.22
N GLU A 100 -4.66 24.31 -21.53
CA GLU A 100 -4.98 25.27 -20.45
C GLU A 100 -4.53 24.87 -19.03
N GLU A 101 -4.16 23.62 -18.75
CA GLU A 101 -3.86 23.17 -17.36
C GLU A 101 -2.36 23.24 -16.97
N SER A 102 -1.47 23.63 -17.89
CA SER A 102 0.00 23.58 -17.64
C SER A 102 0.66 24.92 -17.25
N ILE A 103 -0.09 26.03 -17.23
CA ILE A 103 0.47 27.39 -17.12
C ILE A 103 0.48 27.94 -15.66
N MET A 104 -0.20 27.32 -14.70
CA MET A 104 -0.49 27.93 -13.38
C MET A 104 0.45 27.54 -12.20
N LEU A 105 1.64 26.96 -12.42
CA LEU A 105 2.51 26.48 -11.32
C LEU A 105 3.97 26.98 -11.32
N ASP A 106 4.31 28.06 -12.04
CA ASP A 106 5.72 28.48 -12.23
C ASP A 106 6.23 29.62 -11.32
N ASP A 107 5.43 30.15 -10.39
CA ASP A 107 5.82 31.34 -9.59
C ASP A 107 6.67 31.03 -8.34
N GLY A 108 7.04 29.77 -8.11
CA GLY A 108 7.99 29.39 -7.04
C GLY A 108 9.45 29.48 -7.50
N GLU A 109 9.93 30.67 -7.90
CA GLU A 109 11.14 30.78 -8.73
C GLU A 109 12.44 30.20 -8.10
N ASP A 110 12.59 30.18 -6.76
CA ASP A 110 13.88 29.90 -6.09
C ASP A 110 13.88 28.74 -5.07
N GLN A 111 13.04 27.71 -5.26
CA GLN A 111 13.09 26.52 -4.40
C GLN A 111 13.98 25.41 -4.97
N PHE A 112 14.93 24.93 -4.15
CA PHE A 112 15.85 23.83 -4.48
C PHE A 112 15.60 22.64 -3.57
N VAL A 113 15.67 21.42 -4.11
CA VAL A 113 15.55 20.19 -3.31
C VAL A 113 16.93 19.84 -2.74
N VAL A 114 17.03 19.54 -1.44
CA VAL A 114 18.32 19.19 -0.76
C VAL A 114 19.11 18.14 -1.54
N LYS A 115 18.43 17.12 -2.08
CA LYS A 115 19.04 16.08 -2.91
C LYS A 115 19.77 16.62 -4.14
N ASP A 116 19.17 17.58 -4.84
CA ASP A 116 19.73 18.16 -6.05
C ASP A 116 20.95 19.01 -5.73
N ILE A 117 20.93 19.71 -4.58
CA ILE A 117 22.07 20.47 -4.07
C ILE A 117 23.21 19.52 -3.67
N GLN A 118 22.92 18.42 -2.98
CA GLN A 118 23.90 17.40 -2.60
C GLN A 118 24.59 16.78 -3.82
N LEU A 119 23.81 16.36 -4.83
CA LEU A 119 24.35 15.80 -6.07
C LEU A 119 25.22 16.82 -6.81
N PHE A 120 24.78 18.08 -6.87
CA PHE A 120 25.56 19.14 -7.51
C PHE A 120 26.82 19.50 -6.72
N ALA A 121 26.79 19.49 -5.39
CA ALA A 121 27.96 19.71 -4.55
C ALA A 121 29.04 18.64 -4.78
N GLN A 122 28.64 17.37 -4.91
CA GLN A 122 29.56 16.28 -5.24
C GLN A 122 30.18 16.45 -6.63
N GLU A 123 29.38 16.86 -7.61
CA GLU A 123 29.85 17.14 -8.97
C GLU A 123 30.80 18.36 -8.98
N TYR A 124 30.46 19.41 -8.24
CA TYR A 124 31.25 20.63 -8.12
C TYR A 124 32.61 20.36 -7.46
N LYS A 125 32.63 19.53 -6.40
CA LYS A 125 33.87 19.08 -5.75
C LYS A 125 34.79 18.33 -6.70
N ARG A 126 34.26 17.51 -7.61
CA ARG A 126 35.08 16.80 -8.60
C ARG A 126 35.80 17.76 -9.55
N VAL A 127 35.19 18.90 -9.85
CA VAL A 127 35.77 19.93 -10.70
C VAL A 127 36.74 20.83 -9.91
N PHE A 128 36.45 21.09 -8.63
CA PHE A 128 37.22 21.99 -7.76
C PHE A 128 37.59 21.32 -6.41
N PRO A 129 38.45 20.28 -6.39
CA PRO A 129 38.68 19.45 -5.19
C PRO A 129 39.33 20.21 -4.03
N ASP A 130 40.24 21.14 -4.32
CA ASP A 130 41.06 21.81 -3.30
C ASP A 130 40.43 23.09 -2.74
N LEU A 131 39.46 23.66 -3.46
CA LEU A 131 38.87 24.97 -3.14
C LEU A 131 37.47 24.88 -2.54
N PHE A 132 36.75 23.78 -2.77
CA PHE A 132 35.33 23.70 -2.46
C PHE A 132 35.05 23.11 -1.06
N PRO A 133 34.49 23.89 -0.11
CA PRO A 133 34.17 23.43 1.23
C PRO A 133 32.86 22.61 1.26
N GLU A 134 32.89 21.40 0.69
CA GLU A 134 31.70 20.54 0.53
C GLU A 134 30.94 20.31 1.85
N LYS A 135 31.66 20.01 2.94
CA LYS A 135 31.03 19.71 4.24
C LYS A 135 30.22 20.90 4.76
N GLN A 136 30.78 22.10 4.64
CA GLN A 136 30.16 23.33 5.09
C GLN A 136 28.96 23.72 4.21
N VAL A 137 29.03 23.45 2.89
CA VAL A 137 27.87 23.60 1.99
C VAL A 137 26.74 22.68 2.40
N LEU A 138 27.03 21.40 2.65
CA LEU A 138 26.01 20.44 3.07
C LEU A 138 25.39 20.81 4.42
N GLU A 139 26.20 21.27 5.39
CA GLU A 139 25.71 21.74 6.69
C GLU A 139 24.83 23.00 6.54
N ALA A 140 25.19 23.93 5.65
CA ALA A 140 24.41 25.15 5.43
C ALA A 140 23.07 24.84 4.75
N VAL A 141 23.06 23.89 3.81
CA VAL A 141 21.85 23.35 3.18
C VAL A 141 20.93 22.70 4.21
N GLU A 142 21.47 21.90 5.13
CA GLU A 142 20.67 21.28 6.20
C GLU A 142 20.08 22.30 7.16
N LYS A 143 20.87 23.28 7.62
CA LYS A 143 20.38 24.37 8.48
C LYS A 143 19.29 25.20 7.79
N ALA A 144 19.46 25.51 6.51
CA ALA A 144 18.47 26.23 5.74
C ALA A 144 17.18 25.42 5.55
N ALA A 145 17.29 24.11 5.28
CA ALA A 145 16.16 23.20 5.16
C ALA A 145 15.37 23.05 6.47
N ASP A 146 16.05 23.12 7.61
CA ASP A 146 15.40 23.07 8.93
C ASP A 146 14.79 24.42 9.33
N ALA A 147 15.38 25.55 8.92
CA ALA A 147 14.81 26.88 9.13
C ALA A 147 13.44 27.06 8.42
N VAL A 148 13.26 26.45 7.24
CA VAL A 148 11.96 26.44 6.53
C VAL A 148 10.82 25.86 7.37
N LYS A 149 11.10 24.90 8.27
CA LYS A 149 10.08 24.30 9.15
C LYS A 149 9.72 25.19 10.33
N VAL A 150 10.61 26.09 10.71
CA VAL A 150 10.47 26.92 11.93
C VAL A 150 9.73 28.21 11.63
N ILE A 151 9.78 28.71 10.39
CA ILE A 151 9.00 29.89 10.00
C ILE A 151 7.51 29.49 9.99
N PRO A 152 6.70 29.97 10.95
CA PRO A 152 5.25 29.82 10.85
C PRO A 152 4.85 30.57 9.59
N SER A 153 4.08 29.95 8.71
CA SER A 153 3.66 30.50 7.41
C SER A 153 2.77 31.75 7.48
N GLY A 154 2.74 32.47 8.61
CA GLY A 154 2.16 33.78 8.74
C GLY A 154 3.27 34.81 8.93
N TRP A 155 3.28 35.84 8.09
CA TRP A 155 4.14 37.06 8.12
C TRP A 155 5.31 37.09 7.13
N THR A 156 4.98 37.32 5.87
CA THR A 156 5.82 38.10 4.96
C THR A 156 4.95 39.12 4.25
N GLY A 157 4.95 40.36 4.74
CA GLY A 157 4.19 41.46 4.15
C GLY A 157 4.20 42.72 5.01
N PHE A 158 5.37 43.17 5.47
CA PHE A 158 5.53 44.51 6.03
C PHE A 158 6.48 45.30 5.12
N MET A 159 5.88 45.99 4.15
CA MET A 159 6.53 47.12 3.47
C MET A 159 6.59 48.26 4.48
N ASP A 160 7.81 48.65 4.86
CA ASP A 160 8.06 49.86 5.62
C ASP A 160 8.79 50.86 4.73
N SER A 161 8.02 51.60 3.92
CA SER A 161 8.37 52.96 3.54
C SER A 161 7.22 53.63 2.81
N THR A 162 6.96 54.87 3.23
CA THR A 162 6.14 55.90 2.60
C THR A 162 4.62 55.84 2.85
N SER A 163 4.16 56.55 3.90
CA SER A 163 3.22 57.69 3.77
C SER A 163 2.50 57.96 5.10
N THR A 164 2.96 58.98 5.83
CA THR A 164 2.36 59.50 7.06
C THR A 164 1.22 60.50 6.81
N MET A 165 0.51 60.43 5.68
CA MET A 165 -0.52 61.42 5.32
C MET A 165 -1.90 60.84 4.94
N ILE A 166 -2.23 59.61 5.38
CA ILE A 166 -3.59 59.02 5.22
C ILE A 166 -4.04 58.32 6.53
N LEU A 167 -3.91 59.00 7.68
CA LEU A 167 -4.25 58.40 8.98
C LEU A 167 -5.47 59.03 9.68
N SER A 168 -6.09 60.07 9.09
CA SER A 168 -7.27 60.71 9.71
C SER A 168 -8.63 60.28 9.12
N THR A 169 -8.67 59.70 7.92
CA THR A 169 -9.93 59.21 7.29
C THR A 169 -10.13 57.69 7.38
N GLY A 170 -9.08 56.94 7.77
CA GLY A 170 -9.08 55.47 7.81
C GLY A 170 -9.93 54.85 8.92
N LYS A 171 -10.14 55.52 10.07
CA LYS A 171 -10.90 54.92 11.19
C LYS A 171 -12.39 54.74 10.90
N ARG A 172 -13.00 55.57 10.05
CA ARG A 172 -14.44 55.44 9.69
C ARG A 172 -14.67 54.41 8.59
N LEU A 173 -13.75 54.29 7.63
CA LEU A 173 -13.79 53.25 6.61
C LEU A 173 -13.40 51.87 7.15
N ASN A 174 -12.52 51.78 8.14
CA ASN A 174 -12.15 50.50 8.75
C ASN A 174 -13.32 49.92 9.58
N HIS A 175 -14.17 50.76 10.20
CA HIS A 175 -15.40 50.28 10.84
C HIS A 175 -16.46 49.82 9.83
N ILE A 176 -16.61 50.51 8.70
CA ILE A 176 -17.54 50.10 7.62
C ILE A 176 -17.04 48.85 6.90
N ALA A 177 -15.72 48.72 6.68
CA ALA A 177 -15.10 47.53 6.09
C ALA A 177 -15.09 46.33 7.04
N LYS A 178 -15.11 46.56 8.36
CA LYS A 178 -15.20 45.50 9.36
C LYS A 178 -16.62 44.93 9.43
N ASP A 179 -17.65 45.79 9.37
CA ASP A 179 -19.05 45.33 9.31
C ASP A 179 -19.37 44.59 8.00
N THR A 180 -18.82 45.01 6.85
CA THR A 180 -19.00 44.25 5.59
C THR A 180 -18.16 42.99 5.51
N LYS A 181 -16.97 42.95 6.13
CA LYS A 181 -16.13 41.73 6.19
C LYS A 181 -16.85 40.60 6.92
N ASP A 182 -17.48 40.90 8.05
CA ASP A 182 -18.17 39.88 8.84
C ASP A 182 -19.43 39.34 8.11
N GLU A 183 -20.18 40.21 7.42
CA GLU A 183 -21.31 39.77 6.58
C GLU A 183 -20.87 38.95 5.36
N VAL A 184 -19.81 39.36 4.67
CA VAL A 184 -19.26 38.64 3.50
C VAL A 184 -18.69 37.29 3.93
N GLN A 185 -17.99 37.21 5.06
CA GLN A 185 -17.50 35.94 5.61
C GLN A 185 -18.66 35.01 6.00
N LEU A 186 -19.73 35.53 6.59
CA LEU A 186 -20.93 34.75 6.90
C LEU A 186 -21.64 34.23 5.64
N ALA A 187 -21.78 35.08 4.61
CA ALA A 187 -22.37 34.68 3.33
C ALA A 187 -21.52 33.62 2.62
N MET A 188 -20.20 33.80 2.57
CA MET A 188 -19.25 32.86 1.99
C MET A 188 -19.27 31.51 2.72
N HIS A 189 -19.28 31.51 4.05
CA HIS A 189 -19.39 30.27 4.83
C HIS A 189 -20.69 29.51 4.54
N ARG A 190 -21.81 30.20 4.29
CA ARG A 190 -23.07 29.56 3.88
C ARG A 190 -22.96 28.95 2.48
N THR A 191 -22.35 29.64 1.53
CA THR A 191 -22.18 29.13 0.16
C THR A 191 -21.24 27.93 0.12
N VAL A 192 -20.07 28.03 0.76
CA VAL A 192 -19.10 26.91 0.86
C VAL A 192 -19.74 25.71 1.55
N ARG A 193 -20.54 25.93 2.61
CA ARG A 193 -21.28 24.85 3.28
C ARG A 193 -22.24 24.13 2.33
N LYS A 194 -23.06 24.86 1.58
CA LYS A 194 -24.01 24.27 0.63
C LYS A 194 -23.30 23.49 -0.49
N VAL A 195 -22.20 24.03 -1.03
CA VAL A 195 -21.42 23.36 -2.08
C VAL A 195 -20.78 22.08 -1.55
N LEU A 196 -20.18 22.12 -0.36
CA LEU A 196 -19.55 20.94 0.25
C LEU A 196 -20.58 19.88 0.65
N GLU A 197 -21.75 20.28 1.16
CA GLU A 197 -22.86 19.36 1.44
C GLU A 197 -23.31 18.64 0.16
N SER A 198 -23.53 19.38 -0.94
CA SER A 198 -23.92 18.81 -2.23
C SER A 198 -22.84 17.88 -2.80
N ALA A 199 -21.57 18.28 -2.74
CA ALA A 199 -20.45 17.46 -3.17
C ALA A 199 -20.37 16.14 -2.37
N LEU A 200 -20.56 16.20 -1.05
CA LEU A 200 -20.54 15.02 -0.19
C LEU A 200 -21.74 14.11 -0.43
N ASP A 201 -22.92 14.64 -0.80
CA ASP A 201 -24.07 13.84 -1.20
C ASP A 201 -23.83 13.13 -2.55
N ILE A 202 -23.16 13.78 -3.50
CA ILE A 202 -22.71 13.14 -4.74
C ILE A 202 -21.70 12.02 -4.45
N VAL A 203 -20.76 12.25 -3.52
CA VAL A 203 -19.80 11.21 -3.11
C VAL A 203 -20.53 10.05 -2.42
N ALA A 204 -21.49 10.33 -1.53
CA ALA A 204 -22.26 9.31 -0.84
C ALA A 204 -23.07 8.45 -1.81
N SER A 205 -23.75 9.06 -2.79
CA SER A 205 -24.49 8.33 -3.83
C SER A 205 -23.57 7.50 -4.71
N ARG A 206 -22.40 8.02 -5.13
CA ARG A 206 -21.39 7.25 -5.88
C ARG A 206 -20.80 6.12 -5.04
N LEU A 207 -20.59 6.33 -3.75
CA LEU A 207 -20.09 5.31 -2.82
C LEU A 207 -21.13 4.19 -2.66
N LYS A 208 -22.41 4.53 -2.48
CA LYS A 208 -23.52 3.56 -2.49
C LYS A 208 -23.54 2.74 -3.77
N GLN A 209 -23.45 3.38 -4.94
CA GLN A 209 -23.43 2.68 -6.23
C GLN A 209 -22.18 1.81 -6.44
N THR A 210 -21.02 2.27 -5.95
CA THR A 210 -19.74 1.56 -6.14
C THR A 210 -19.58 0.37 -5.19
N LEU A 211 -20.11 0.47 -3.97
CA LEU A 211 -20.05 -0.61 -2.98
C LEU A 211 -21.13 -1.67 -3.18
N LYS A 212 -22.26 -1.32 -3.80
CA LYS A 212 -23.33 -2.26 -4.11
C LYS A 212 -22.96 -3.11 -5.31
N ASP A 213 -22.75 -4.39 -5.04
CA ASP A 213 -22.66 -5.41 -6.07
C ASP A 213 -24.08 -5.82 -6.53
N PRO A 214 -24.37 -5.92 -7.83
CA PRO A 214 -25.67 -6.39 -8.33
C PRO A 214 -26.08 -7.73 -7.72
N ASP A 215 -25.15 -8.64 -7.48
CA ASP A 215 -25.40 -9.98 -6.96
C ASP A 215 -25.49 -10.06 -5.42
N MET A 216 -25.21 -8.97 -4.71
CA MET A 216 -25.28 -8.91 -3.23
C MET A 216 -26.71 -9.12 -2.70
N PRO A 217 -26.88 -9.87 -1.59
CA PRO A 217 -28.18 -10.04 -0.94
C PRO A 217 -28.85 -8.71 -0.57
N LYS A 218 -30.18 -8.63 -0.71
CA LYS A 218 -30.96 -7.40 -0.47
C LYS A 218 -30.77 -6.85 0.95
N TYR A 219 -30.68 -7.71 1.96
CA TYR A 219 -30.46 -7.30 3.35
C TYR A 219 -29.13 -6.58 3.53
N LEU A 220 -28.06 -7.04 2.86
CA LEU A 220 -26.74 -6.42 2.98
C LEU A 220 -26.68 -5.10 2.21
N LYS A 221 -27.33 -5.01 1.04
CA LYS A 221 -27.49 -3.75 0.31
C LYS A 221 -28.17 -2.68 1.19
N SER A 222 -29.26 -3.07 1.86
CA SER A 222 -29.98 -2.18 2.79
C SER A 222 -29.13 -1.77 3.97
N ASN A 223 -28.36 -2.70 4.57
CA ASN A 223 -27.49 -2.37 5.70
C ASN A 223 -26.35 -1.44 5.31
N ILE A 224 -25.77 -1.59 4.11
CA ILE A 224 -24.76 -0.65 3.59
C ILE A 224 -25.38 0.73 3.37
N ASP A 225 -26.61 0.80 2.86
CA ASP A 225 -27.32 2.08 2.69
C ASP A 225 -27.51 2.79 4.03
N ILE A 226 -28.04 2.07 5.03
CA ILE A 226 -28.25 2.59 6.39
C ILE A 226 -26.92 3.04 7.00
N ALA A 227 -25.86 2.22 6.86
CA ALA A 227 -24.54 2.58 7.39
C ALA A 227 -23.98 3.84 6.73
N ILE A 228 -24.06 3.97 5.41
CA ILE A 228 -23.59 5.18 4.71
C ILE A 228 -24.41 6.40 5.14
N GLU A 229 -25.73 6.26 5.26
CA GLU A 229 -26.61 7.33 5.73
C GLU A 229 -26.32 7.74 7.18
N GLN A 230 -25.98 6.79 8.04
CA GLN A 230 -25.64 7.03 9.43
C GLN A 230 -24.24 7.67 9.60
N PHE A 231 -23.25 7.24 8.81
CA PHE A 231 -21.87 7.76 8.92
C PHE A 231 -21.63 9.04 8.12
N MET A 232 -22.40 9.33 7.08
CA MET A 232 -22.18 10.54 6.28
C MET A 232 -22.28 11.85 7.09
N PRO A 233 -23.21 12.03 8.03
CA PRO A 233 -23.24 13.22 8.88
C PRO A 233 -21.94 13.44 9.65
N ASP A 234 -21.35 12.38 10.20
CA ASP A 234 -20.09 12.45 10.96
C ASP A 234 -18.92 12.79 10.04
N VAL A 235 -18.85 12.15 8.86
CA VAL A 235 -17.84 12.45 7.84
C VAL A 235 -17.98 13.88 7.34
N LYS A 236 -19.22 14.36 7.12
CA LYS A 236 -19.50 15.77 6.78
C LYS A 236 -18.97 16.69 7.87
N MET A 237 -19.28 16.42 9.14
CA MET A 237 -18.84 17.24 10.27
C MET A 237 -17.32 17.31 10.37
N GLU A 238 -16.62 16.18 10.24
CA GLU A 238 -15.16 16.13 10.34
C GLU A 238 -14.48 16.82 9.14
N ILE A 239 -15.01 16.64 7.93
CA ILE A 239 -14.54 17.38 6.76
C ILE A 239 -14.79 18.87 6.95
N PHE A 240 -15.98 19.28 7.41
CA PHE A 240 -16.28 20.68 7.72
C PHE A 240 -15.33 21.28 8.75
N LYS A 241 -15.02 20.52 9.80
CA LYS A 241 -14.07 20.92 10.84
C LYS A 241 -12.67 21.12 10.24
N LYS A 242 -12.16 20.17 9.45
CA LYS A 242 -10.85 20.29 8.81
C LYS A 242 -10.79 21.38 7.75
N THR A 243 -11.85 21.55 6.96
CA THR A 243 -12.00 22.66 6.02
C THR A 243 -11.97 23.99 6.79
N ARG A 244 -12.68 24.12 7.91
CA ARG A 244 -12.63 25.32 8.74
C ARG A 244 -11.24 25.57 9.33
N GLU A 245 -10.52 24.54 9.74
CA GLU A 245 -9.13 24.66 10.21
C GLU A 245 -8.17 25.11 9.08
N LEU A 246 -8.34 24.58 7.86
CA LEU A 246 -7.51 24.93 6.70
C LEU A 246 -7.81 26.34 6.15
N PHE A 247 -9.09 26.74 6.08
CA PHE A 247 -9.51 28.05 5.57
C PHE A 247 -9.60 29.13 6.66
N GLY A 248 -9.53 28.75 7.94
CA GLY A 248 -9.45 29.67 9.07
C GLY A 248 -8.05 30.28 9.27
N GLN A 249 -7.04 29.78 8.54
CA GLN A 249 -5.78 30.49 8.34
C GLN A 249 -5.94 31.38 7.11
N ASP A 250 -5.89 32.70 7.33
CA ASP A 250 -6.18 33.74 6.34
C ASP A 250 -5.49 33.52 4.98
N VAL A 251 -6.21 32.99 3.99
CA VAL A 251 -5.76 32.95 2.59
C VAL A 251 -6.28 34.22 1.89
N PRO A 252 -5.42 35.04 1.26
CA PRO A 252 -5.83 36.23 0.55
C PRO A 252 -6.70 35.90 -0.68
N MET A 253 -7.72 36.73 -0.88
CA MET A 253 -9.04 36.39 -1.41
C MET A 253 -9.24 36.59 -2.92
N ASN A 254 -8.21 36.37 -3.75
CA ASN A 254 -8.28 36.76 -5.17
C ASN A 254 -8.35 35.61 -6.20
N GLN A 255 -8.52 34.34 -5.80
CA GLN A 255 -8.44 33.21 -6.75
C GLN A 255 -9.60 32.21 -6.73
N MET A 256 -10.68 32.45 -5.99
CA MET A 256 -11.68 31.39 -5.74
C MET A 256 -12.98 31.49 -6.56
N GLU A 257 -13.13 32.50 -7.42
CA GLU A 257 -14.39 32.76 -8.14
C GLU A 257 -14.44 32.14 -9.56
N GLU A 258 -13.33 31.61 -10.08
CA GLU A 258 -13.27 31.07 -11.45
C GLU A 258 -13.49 29.54 -11.54
N ILE A 259 -13.51 28.83 -10.40
CA ILE A 259 -13.57 27.35 -10.38
C ILE A 259 -15.02 26.81 -10.39
N ALA A 260 -16.03 27.67 -10.19
CA ALA A 260 -17.41 27.20 -9.98
C ALA A 260 -18.28 27.04 -11.24
N ASN A 261 -17.83 27.47 -12.44
CA ASN A 261 -18.70 27.55 -13.63
C ASN A 261 -18.34 26.62 -14.81
N GLY A 262 -17.41 25.67 -14.64
CA GLY A 262 -16.92 24.85 -15.75
C GLY A 262 -17.17 23.34 -15.63
N TYR A 263 -18.39 22.85 -15.38
CA TYR A 263 -18.67 21.40 -15.48
C TYR A 263 -20.05 21.10 -16.06
N THR A 264 -20.20 21.27 -17.37
CA THR A 264 -21.22 20.56 -18.17
C THR A 264 -20.63 19.28 -18.74
N SER A 265 -21.27 18.16 -18.37
CA SER A 265 -20.93 16.80 -18.73
C SER A 265 -21.06 16.52 -20.23
N LYS A 266 -19.97 16.11 -20.88
CA LYS A 266 -19.97 15.37 -22.17
C LYS A 266 -19.28 14.02 -21.96
N GLY A 267 -20.05 12.95 -22.03
CA GLY A 267 -19.56 11.58 -22.00
C GLY A 267 -19.15 11.13 -23.40
N GLY A 268 -17.84 10.99 -23.64
CA GLY A 268 -17.27 10.32 -24.81
C GLY A 268 -16.67 8.98 -24.42
N SER A 269 -17.28 7.88 -24.84
CA SER A 269 -16.76 6.53 -24.68
C SER A 269 -15.82 6.18 -25.84
N VAL A 270 -14.52 6.08 -25.55
CA VAL A 270 -13.50 5.57 -26.49
C VAL A 270 -13.32 4.06 -26.26
N LEU A 271 -13.70 3.28 -27.25
CA LEU A 271 -13.56 1.82 -27.28
C LEU A 271 -12.32 1.49 -28.12
N LEU A 272 -11.18 1.27 -27.46
CA LEU A 272 -9.95 0.81 -28.11
C LEU A 272 -10.01 -0.70 -28.30
N THR A 273 -10.26 -1.12 -29.53
CA THR A 273 -10.10 -2.48 -30.03
C THR A 273 -8.65 -2.66 -30.44
N GLU A 274 -7.81 -3.19 -29.56
CA GLU A 274 -6.43 -3.55 -29.90
C GLU A 274 -6.40 -5.02 -30.37
N ARG A 275 -6.34 -5.19 -31.69
CA ARG A 275 -6.19 -6.48 -32.37
C ARG A 275 -4.73 -6.61 -32.82
N GLY A 276 -3.95 -7.37 -32.08
CA GLY A 276 -2.59 -7.75 -32.44
C GLY A 276 -2.49 -9.27 -32.55
N ASP A 277 -2.67 -9.79 -33.77
CA ASP A 277 -2.44 -11.19 -34.12
C ASP A 277 -0.93 -11.44 -34.23
N VAL A 278 -0.37 -12.28 -33.34
CA VAL A 278 0.92 -12.93 -33.55
C VAL A 278 0.72 -14.43 -33.38
N SER A 279 0.54 -15.10 -34.50
CA SER A 279 0.46 -16.55 -34.63
C SER A 279 1.86 -17.16 -34.74
N VAL A 280 2.29 -17.89 -33.71
CA VAL A 280 3.45 -18.80 -33.79
C VAL A 280 3.11 -20.17 -33.19
N ALA A 281 2.89 -21.12 -34.11
CA ALA A 281 3.04 -22.59 -34.09
C ALA A 281 2.70 -23.42 -32.83
N PRO A 282 1.80 -24.42 -32.94
CA PRO A 282 1.68 -25.49 -31.95
C PRO A 282 1.82 -26.89 -32.59
N VAL A 283 2.91 -27.63 -32.31
CA VAL A 283 2.98 -29.07 -32.66
C VAL A 283 3.35 -29.97 -31.46
N LEU A 284 3.43 -29.43 -30.23
CA LEU A 284 3.63 -30.22 -29.01
C LEU A 284 2.55 -30.02 -27.93
N SER A 285 1.44 -29.36 -28.24
CA SER A 285 0.48 -28.84 -27.24
C SER A 285 -0.62 -29.80 -26.78
N GLN A 286 -0.81 -30.95 -27.43
CA GLN A 286 -2.06 -31.70 -27.26
C GLN A 286 -2.18 -32.43 -25.90
N ARG A 287 -1.10 -33.01 -25.36
CA ARG A 287 -1.15 -33.73 -24.07
C ARG A 287 -1.17 -32.79 -22.85
N PHE A 288 -0.62 -31.59 -22.98
CA PHE A 288 -0.74 -30.54 -21.97
C PHE A 288 -2.08 -29.79 -22.03
N SER A 289 -2.88 -30.00 -23.07
CA SER A 289 -4.16 -29.32 -23.26
C SER A 289 -5.17 -29.70 -22.16
N TYR A 290 -5.29 -30.98 -21.82
CA TYR A 290 -6.24 -31.41 -20.79
C TYR A 290 -5.88 -30.87 -19.39
N PHE A 291 -4.60 -30.93 -19.00
CA PHE A 291 -4.16 -30.38 -17.73
C PHE A 291 -4.37 -28.86 -17.66
N ARG A 292 -4.11 -28.13 -18.75
CA ARG A 292 -4.39 -26.68 -18.82
C ARG A 292 -5.89 -26.40 -18.71
N TYR A 293 -6.73 -27.18 -19.37
CA TYR A 293 -8.18 -27.04 -19.29
C TYR A 293 -8.70 -27.29 -17.86
N VAL A 294 -8.29 -28.38 -17.22
CA VAL A 294 -8.69 -28.69 -15.83
C VAL A 294 -8.16 -27.63 -14.86
N ARG A 295 -6.91 -27.21 -15.02
CA ARG A 295 -6.31 -26.12 -14.23
C ARG A 295 -7.09 -24.82 -14.41
N GLY A 296 -7.38 -24.44 -15.66
CA GLY A 296 -8.15 -23.24 -16.00
C GLY A 296 -9.54 -23.28 -15.41
N HIS A 297 -10.23 -24.41 -15.54
CA HIS A 297 -11.54 -24.63 -14.94
C HIS A 297 -11.53 -24.46 -13.42
N ILE A 298 -10.62 -25.14 -12.70
CA ILE A 298 -10.54 -25.06 -11.24
C ILE A 298 -10.17 -23.64 -10.79
N LEU A 299 -9.15 -23.03 -11.40
CA LEU A 299 -8.68 -21.70 -11.03
C LEU A 299 -9.69 -20.59 -11.38
N HIS A 300 -10.36 -20.69 -12.52
CA HIS A 300 -11.40 -19.75 -12.91
C HIS A 300 -12.60 -19.80 -11.97
N HIS A 301 -13.02 -21.00 -11.54
CA HIS A 301 -14.12 -21.11 -10.59
C HIS A 301 -13.73 -20.62 -9.20
N LEU A 302 -12.53 -20.93 -8.71
CA LEU A 302 -12.06 -20.50 -7.38
C LEU A 302 -11.69 -19.01 -7.30
N PHE A 303 -11.03 -18.49 -8.32
CA PHE A 303 -10.45 -17.14 -8.37
C PHE A 303 -10.78 -16.45 -9.72
N PRO A 304 -12.07 -16.25 -10.02
CA PRO A 304 -12.51 -15.65 -11.27
C PRO A 304 -12.02 -14.21 -11.42
N HIS A 305 -11.68 -13.81 -12.64
CA HIS A 305 -11.33 -12.42 -12.95
C HIS A 305 -12.54 -11.52 -13.22
N ASP A 306 -13.70 -12.12 -13.50
CA ASP A 306 -14.91 -11.48 -14.02
C ASP A 306 -16.13 -11.61 -13.10
N LYS A 307 -16.05 -12.49 -12.08
CA LYS A 307 -17.11 -12.70 -11.09
C LYS A 307 -16.74 -12.01 -9.79
N THR A 308 -17.72 -11.37 -9.19
CA THR A 308 -17.60 -10.84 -7.83
C THR A 308 -17.77 -11.96 -6.81
N ILE A 309 -17.40 -11.70 -5.54
CA ILE A 309 -17.52 -12.69 -4.46
C ILE A 309 -18.96 -13.19 -4.31
N TRP A 310 -19.95 -12.30 -4.41
CA TRP A 310 -21.37 -12.65 -4.31
C TRP A 310 -21.83 -13.52 -5.47
N ARG A 311 -21.30 -13.26 -6.67
CA ARG A 311 -21.58 -14.10 -7.84
C ARG A 311 -20.88 -15.46 -7.73
N SER A 312 -19.67 -15.52 -7.17
CA SER A 312 -18.97 -16.77 -6.88
C SER A 312 -19.71 -17.63 -5.85
N PHE A 313 -20.36 -17.03 -4.84
CA PHE A 313 -21.20 -17.79 -3.91
C PHE A 313 -22.42 -18.46 -4.55
N LYS A 314 -22.88 -17.97 -5.70
CA LYS A 314 -23.98 -18.59 -6.48
C LYS A 314 -23.47 -19.68 -7.42
N ASP A 315 -22.16 -19.76 -7.63
CA ASP A 315 -21.53 -20.75 -8.49
C ASP A 315 -21.36 -22.07 -7.72
N PRO A 316 -22.05 -23.16 -8.10
CA PRO A 316 -22.00 -24.42 -7.36
C PRO A 316 -20.58 -25.00 -7.34
N TRP A 317 -19.78 -24.81 -8.39
CA TRP A 317 -18.41 -25.32 -8.45
C TRP A 317 -17.50 -24.60 -7.48
N TRP A 318 -17.68 -23.29 -7.29
CA TRP A 318 -16.94 -22.54 -6.28
C TRP A 318 -17.21 -23.08 -4.87
N ILE A 319 -18.47 -23.39 -4.55
CA ILE A 319 -18.84 -24.01 -3.27
C ILE A 319 -18.17 -25.37 -3.14
N VAL A 320 -18.30 -26.25 -4.14
CA VAL A 320 -17.71 -27.61 -4.12
C VAL A 320 -16.20 -27.54 -3.87
N TYR A 321 -15.46 -26.73 -4.64
CA TYR A 321 -14.01 -26.61 -4.51
C TYR A 321 -13.58 -25.97 -3.19
N THR A 322 -14.35 -25.01 -2.68
CA THR A 322 -14.07 -24.39 -1.37
C THR A 322 -14.35 -25.37 -0.24
N SER A 323 -15.44 -26.14 -0.32
CA SER A 323 -15.80 -27.17 0.67
C SER A 323 -14.76 -28.27 0.75
N VAL A 324 -14.18 -28.70 -0.38
CA VAL A 324 -13.06 -29.68 -0.38
C VAL A 324 -11.87 -29.15 0.44
N GLY A 325 -11.58 -27.86 0.34
CA GLY A 325 -10.52 -27.21 1.14
C GLY A 325 -10.81 -27.11 2.64
N LEU A 326 -12.06 -27.32 3.06
CA LEU A 326 -12.49 -27.30 4.46
C LEU A 326 -12.56 -28.71 5.10
N LEU A 327 -12.48 -29.77 4.30
CA LEU A 327 -12.52 -31.14 4.81
C LEU A 327 -11.23 -31.48 5.58
N PRO A 328 -11.30 -32.13 6.75
CA PRO A 328 -10.12 -32.59 7.47
C PRO A 328 -9.34 -33.62 6.63
N ALA A 329 -8.01 -33.59 6.71
CA ALA A 329 -7.06 -34.36 5.89
C ALA A 329 -7.10 -34.06 4.37
N VAL A 330 -8.25 -34.20 3.72
CA VAL A 330 -8.44 -33.94 2.28
C VAL A 330 -8.12 -32.49 1.93
N GLY A 331 -8.53 -31.54 2.78
CA GLY A 331 -8.22 -30.13 2.60
C GLY A 331 -6.73 -29.85 2.54
N GLN A 332 -5.90 -30.60 3.26
CA GLN A 332 -4.45 -30.40 3.26
C GLN A 332 -3.83 -30.76 1.90
N LEU A 333 -4.22 -31.92 1.36
CA LEU A 333 -3.84 -32.34 0.00
C LEU A 333 -4.37 -31.37 -1.05
N TRP A 334 -5.59 -30.87 -0.86
CA TRP A 334 -6.19 -29.88 -1.74
C TRP A 334 -5.40 -28.57 -1.78
N TRP A 335 -4.97 -28.05 -0.64
CA TRP A 335 -4.15 -26.83 -0.60
C TRP A 335 -2.75 -27.01 -1.22
N ILE A 336 -2.14 -28.20 -1.07
CA ILE A 336 -0.89 -28.55 -1.77
C ILE A 336 -1.13 -28.57 -3.28
N PHE A 337 -2.22 -29.20 -3.72
CA PHE A 337 -2.61 -29.21 -5.12
C PHE A 337 -2.85 -27.79 -5.65
N LEU A 338 -3.57 -26.95 -4.91
CA LEU A 338 -3.77 -25.53 -5.25
C LEU A 338 -2.45 -24.78 -5.34
N PHE A 339 -1.53 -24.99 -4.41
CA PHE A 339 -0.20 -24.38 -4.47
C PHE A 339 0.55 -24.78 -5.74
N ILE A 340 0.46 -26.05 -6.16
CA ILE A 340 1.12 -26.54 -7.38
C ILE A 340 0.53 -25.87 -8.61
N ILE A 341 -0.81 -25.82 -8.76
CA ILE A 341 -1.46 -25.30 -9.96
C ILE A 341 -1.49 -23.77 -10.03
N LYS A 342 -1.48 -23.08 -8.88
CA LYS A 342 -1.59 -21.62 -8.84
C LYS A 342 -0.34 -20.96 -9.41
N ASP A 343 -0.55 -19.84 -10.09
CA ASP A 343 0.54 -19.05 -10.65
C ASP A 343 1.32 -18.38 -9.51
N LYS A 344 2.58 -18.77 -9.39
CA LYS A 344 3.49 -18.29 -8.34
C LYS A 344 4.36 -17.12 -8.81
N THR A 345 4.20 -16.70 -10.06
CA THR A 345 4.93 -15.53 -10.61
C THR A 345 4.19 -14.23 -10.28
N ASN A 346 2.87 -14.30 -10.09
CA ASN A 346 2.05 -13.13 -9.78
C ASN A 346 1.93 -12.88 -8.26
N GLU A 347 2.22 -11.65 -7.84
CA GLU A 347 2.19 -11.25 -6.42
C GLU A 347 0.79 -11.38 -5.79
N HIS A 348 -0.25 -10.89 -6.47
CA HIS A 348 -1.62 -10.92 -5.94
C HIS A 348 -2.09 -12.35 -5.71
N GLN A 349 -1.82 -13.24 -6.67
CA GLN A 349 -2.21 -14.65 -6.58
C GLN A 349 -1.53 -15.35 -5.40
N LEU A 350 -0.23 -15.09 -5.19
CA LEU A 350 0.51 -15.66 -4.07
C LEU A 350 0.05 -15.09 -2.72
N CYS A 351 -0.18 -13.79 -2.63
CA CYS A 351 -0.78 -13.14 -1.46
C CYS A 351 -2.14 -13.74 -1.10
N GLU A 352 -3.02 -13.89 -2.08
CA GLU A 352 -4.35 -14.46 -1.90
C GLU A 352 -4.27 -15.94 -1.49
N PHE A 353 -3.31 -16.70 -2.02
CA PHE A 353 -3.04 -18.06 -1.59
C PHE A 353 -2.68 -18.12 -0.10
N ILE A 354 -1.71 -17.33 0.35
CA ILE A 354 -1.26 -17.29 1.75
C ILE A 354 -2.44 -16.96 2.68
N VAL A 355 -3.19 -15.91 2.35
CA VAL A 355 -4.34 -15.47 3.13
C VAL A 355 -5.47 -16.51 3.11
N GLY A 356 -5.75 -17.11 1.95
CA GLY A 356 -6.74 -18.18 1.81
C GLY A 356 -6.37 -19.40 2.64
N PHE A 357 -5.13 -19.84 2.55
CA PHE A 357 -4.60 -20.97 3.29
C PHE A 357 -4.69 -20.73 4.80
N LYS A 358 -4.26 -19.55 5.28
CA LYS A 358 -4.31 -19.19 6.70
C LYS A 358 -5.74 -19.03 7.23
N ALA A 359 -6.64 -18.46 6.43
CA ALA A 359 -8.05 -18.39 6.77
C ALA A 359 -8.67 -19.80 6.90
N ALA A 360 -8.38 -20.70 5.96
CA ALA A 360 -8.84 -22.08 6.03
C ALA A 360 -8.22 -22.82 7.22
N GLN A 361 -6.94 -22.55 7.53
CA GLN A 361 -6.27 -23.10 8.71
C GLN A 361 -6.95 -22.61 10.01
N PHE A 362 -7.34 -21.34 10.11
CA PHE A 362 -8.09 -20.84 11.26
C PHE A 362 -9.43 -21.55 11.43
N VAL A 363 -10.21 -21.69 10.35
CA VAL A 363 -11.54 -22.33 10.41
C VAL A 363 -11.42 -23.83 10.72
N THR A 364 -10.58 -24.54 9.97
CA THR A 364 -10.47 -26.00 10.08
C THR A 364 -9.62 -26.42 11.28
N LEU A 365 -8.37 -25.94 11.37
CA LEU A 365 -7.43 -26.32 12.41
C LEU A 365 -7.71 -25.64 13.75
N GLY A 366 -8.22 -24.41 13.73
CA GLY A 366 -8.62 -23.69 14.93
C GLY A 366 -10.01 -24.09 15.39
N ILE A 367 -11.05 -23.53 14.75
CA ILE A 367 -12.44 -23.63 15.23
C ILE A 367 -12.96 -25.07 15.19
N MET A 368 -12.90 -25.75 14.04
CA MET A 368 -13.48 -27.09 13.91
C MET A 368 -12.79 -28.10 14.83
N HIS A 369 -11.45 -28.14 14.85
CA HIS A 369 -10.72 -29.06 15.74
C HIS A 369 -10.88 -28.71 17.23
N MET A 370 -11.04 -27.43 17.58
CA MET A 370 -11.41 -27.07 18.95
C MET A 370 -12.77 -27.67 19.32
N MET A 371 -13.79 -27.49 18.47
CA MET A 371 -15.11 -28.08 18.68
C MET A 371 -15.06 -29.62 18.77
N PHE A 372 -14.40 -30.29 17.81
CA PHE A 372 -14.25 -31.76 17.82
C PHE A 372 -13.48 -32.26 19.04
N GLY A 373 -12.42 -31.56 19.45
CA GLY A 373 -11.64 -31.89 20.64
C GLY A 373 -12.49 -31.81 21.90
N THR A 374 -13.24 -30.72 22.07
CA THR A 374 -14.18 -30.55 23.19
C THR A 374 -15.28 -31.61 23.17
N CYS A 375 -15.88 -31.91 22.02
CA CYS A 375 -16.88 -32.97 21.89
C CYS A 375 -16.32 -34.34 22.30
N MET A 376 -15.11 -34.69 21.85
CA MET A 376 -14.45 -35.93 22.25
C MET A 376 -14.24 -36.00 23.76
N TYR A 377 -13.78 -34.92 24.41
CA TYR A 377 -13.68 -34.87 25.87
C TYR A 377 -15.03 -35.02 26.58
N VAL A 378 -16.08 -34.36 26.09
CA VAL A 378 -17.42 -34.45 26.70
C VAL A 378 -17.95 -35.88 26.58
N MET A 379 -17.81 -36.53 25.41
CA MET A 379 -18.21 -37.94 25.23
C MET A 379 -17.46 -38.86 26.19
N CYS A 380 -16.16 -38.62 26.35
CA CYS A 380 -15.29 -39.26 27.31
C CYS A 380 -15.81 -39.17 28.75
N VAL A 381 -16.13 -37.95 29.20
CA VAL A 381 -16.63 -37.69 30.56
C VAL A 381 -18.00 -38.35 30.77
N VAL A 382 -18.89 -38.29 29.77
CA VAL A 382 -20.23 -38.89 29.84
C VAL A 382 -20.18 -40.41 29.91
N GLN A 383 -19.21 -41.06 29.27
CA GLN A 383 -19.00 -42.50 29.36
C GLN A 383 -18.46 -42.95 30.74
N GLY A 384 -18.09 -42.02 31.62
CA GLY A 384 -17.82 -42.28 33.02
C GLY A 384 -16.51 -43.04 33.30
N SER A 385 -15.63 -43.22 32.31
CA SER A 385 -14.33 -43.86 32.52
C SER A 385 -13.20 -43.02 31.92
N MET A 386 -12.22 -42.69 32.76
CA MET A 386 -10.97 -42.06 32.33
C MET A 386 -10.18 -42.99 31.39
N LEU A 387 -10.38 -44.31 31.54
CA LEU A 387 -9.83 -45.35 30.69
C LEU A 387 -10.32 -45.22 29.23
N ALA A 388 -11.58 -44.89 28.99
CA ALA A 388 -12.08 -44.67 27.63
C ALA A 388 -11.36 -43.51 26.90
N CYS A 389 -10.87 -42.51 27.65
CA CYS A 389 -10.08 -41.44 27.07
C CYS A 389 -8.65 -41.85 26.76
N GLN A 390 -8.08 -42.72 27.62
CA GLN A 390 -6.75 -43.27 27.44
C GLN A 390 -6.69 -44.23 26.25
N ASP A 391 -7.74 -45.02 26.02
CA ASP A 391 -7.84 -46.01 24.94
C ASP A 391 -8.18 -45.41 23.56
N GLY A 392 -7.94 -44.10 23.38
CA GLY A 392 -8.09 -43.42 22.09
C GLY A 392 -9.46 -42.75 21.85
N GLY A 393 -10.34 -42.69 22.85
CA GLY A 393 -11.58 -41.91 22.77
C GLY A 393 -11.36 -40.39 22.87
N GLY A 394 -10.23 -39.96 23.44
CA GLY A 394 -9.86 -38.54 23.55
C GLY A 394 -9.21 -37.98 22.29
N PRO A 395 -9.10 -36.63 22.17
CA PRO A 395 -8.35 -36.02 21.09
C PRO A 395 -6.89 -36.44 21.15
N ALA A 396 -6.39 -37.03 20.06
CA ALA A 396 -5.00 -37.42 19.93
C ALA A 396 -4.46 -36.95 18.58
N LEU A 397 -3.20 -36.49 18.56
CA LEU A 397 -2.50 -36.20 17.32
C LEU A 397 -1.76 -37.45 16.85
N SER A 398 -2.22 -38.05 15.75
CA SER A 398 -1.50 -39.14 15.08
C SER A 398 -0.25 -38.65 14.36
N GLU A 399 0.74 -39.53 14.20
CA GLU A 399 2.01 -39.21 13.54
C GLU A 399 1.83 -38.69 12.11
N GLY A 400 0.94 -39.31 11.34
CA GLY A 400 0.62 -38.86 9.98
C GLY A 400 0.05 -37.44 9.95
N MET A 401 -0.85 -37.12 10.88
CA MET A 401 -1.41 -35.76 10.98
C MET A 401 -0.36 -34.74 11.44
N ALA A 402 0.61 -35.14 12.25
CA ALA A 402 1.75 -34.31 12.61
C ALA A 402 2.66 -34.04 11.39
N SER A 403 2.92 -35.04 10.54
CA SER A 403 3.67 -34.86 9.29
C SER A 403 2.96 -33.89 8.34
N PHE A 404 1.65 -34.04 8.16
CA PHE A 404 0.87 -33.08 7.36
C PHE A 404 0.89 -31.68 7.95
N PHE A 405 0.83 -31.56 9.28
CA PHE A 405 0.93 -30.27 9.96
C PHE A 405 2.26 -29.57 9.68
N VAL A 406 3.38 -30.29 9.75
CA VAL A 406 4.70 -29.74 9.38
C VAL A 406 4.73 -29.33 7.91
N LEU A 407 4.18 -30.15 7.02
CA LEU A 407 4.09 -29.83 5.59
C LEU A 407 3.29 -28.55 5.33
N GLN A 408 2.20 -28.31 6.07
CA GLN A 408 1.41 -27.09 6.00
C GLN A 408 2.24 -25.85 6.37
N ILE A 409 3.03 -25.93 7.45
CA ILE A 409 3.91 -24.84 7.88
C ILE A 409 4.95 -24.55 6.79
N VAL A 410 5.62 -25.59 6.29
CA VAL A 410 6.63 -25.47 5.23
C VAL A 410 6.04 -24.82 3.98
N LEU A 411 4.82 -25.20 3.61
CA LEU A 411 4.15 -24.67 2.42
C LEU A 411 3.88 -23.16 2.53
N VAL A 412 3.43 -22.69 3.70
CA VAL A 412 3.22 -21.26 3.94
C VAL A 412 4.53 -20.48 3.86
N TRP A 413 5.59 -21.00 4.47
CA TRP A 413 6.90 -20.37 4.45
C TRP A 413 7.48 -20.35 3.04
N ALA A 414 7.31 -21.43 2.27
CA ALA A 414 7.70 -21.47 0.86
C ALA A 414 6.95 -20.40 0.04
N ALA A 415 5.67 -20.16 0.32
CA ALA A 415 4.90 -19.09 -0.31
C ALA A 415 5.44 -17.70 0.09
N PHE A 416 5.74 -17.46 1.37
CA PHE A 416 6.34 -16.19 1.82
C PHE A 416 7.72 -15.94 1.22
N PHE A 417 8.60 -16.94 1.19
CA PHE A 417 9.93 -16.82 0.60
C PHE A 417 9.90 -16.57 -0.90
N ARG A 418 8.83 -16.99 -1.58
CA ARG A 418 8.65 -16.72 -3.02
C ARG A 418 8.12 -15.32 -3.32
N LEU A 419 7.53 -14.64 -2.33
CA LEU A 419 6.90 -13.32 -2.50
C LEU A 419 7.84 -12.23 -3.05
N PRO A 420 9.11 -12.09 -2.60
CA PRO A 420 10.03 -11.10 -3.14
C PRO A 420 10.41 -11.31 -4.61
N TYR A 421 10.24 -12.54 -5.13
CA TYR A 421 10.55 -12.94 -6.50
C TYR A 421 9.34 -12.83 -7.45
N THR A 422 8.23 -12.26 -6.99
CA THR A 422 7.03 -12.11 -7.82
C THR A 422 7.06 -10.84 -8.67
N HIS A 423 6.42 -10.91 -9.83
CA HIS A 423 6.23 -9.79 -10.73
C HIS A 423 4.90 -9.07 -10.44
N ARG A 424 4.94 -7.73 -10.50
CA ARG A 424 3.74 -6.90 -10.61
C ARG A 424 3.41 -6.72 -12.09
N PRO A 425 2.14 -6.91 -12.49
CA PRO A 425 1.69 -6.45 -13.81
C PRO A 425 2.01 -4.96 -13.95
N GLN A 426 2.71 -4.58 -15.03
CA GLN A 426 2.99 -3.18 -15.31
C GLN A 426 1.68 -2.41 -15.52
N GLU A 427 1.59 -1.22 -14.93
CA GLU A 427 0.51 -0.30 -15.21
C GLU A 427 0.75 0.37 -16.57
N THR A 428 -0.11 0.09 -17.55
CA THR A 428 -0.11 0.76 -18.85
C THR A 428 -0.60 2.21 -18.80
N THR A 429 -0.96 2.73 -17.62
CA THR A 429 -1.42 4.10 -17.46
C THR A 429 -0.25 5.08 -17.52
N SER A 430 -0.27 5.89 -18.58
CA SER A 430 0.72 6.90 -18.98
C SER A 430 1.07 7.96 -17.92
N TYR A 431 0.34 8.07 -16.82
CA TYR A 431 0.62 8.99 -15.71
C TYR A 431 1.43 8.32 -14.60
N ARG A 432 2.57 7.74 -14.98
CA ARG A 432 3.53 7.27 -13.99
C ARG A 432 4.21 8.47 -13.35
N LYS A 433 3.73 8.89 -12.17
CA LYS A 433 4.39 9.94 -11.39
C LYS A 433 5.86 9.55 -11.16
N LYS A 434 6.77 10.46 -11.52
CA LYS A 434 8.25 10.35 -11.37
C LYS A 434 8.71 9.89 -9.98
N SER A 435 7.86 10.08 -8.95
CA SER A 435 8.08 9.58 -7.59
C SER A 435 8.07 8.05 -7.47
N MET A 436 7.31 7.35 -8.32
CA MET A 436 7.21 5.88 -8.29
C MET A 436 8.41 5.22 -8.97
N GLU A 437 8.94 5.82 -10.05
CA GLU A 437 10.20 5.40 -10.67
C GLU A 437 11.39 5.52 -9.71
N LEU A 438 11.42 6.59 -8.89
CA LEU A 438 12.50 6.77 -7.92
C LEU A 438 12.49 5.66 -6.84
N ARG A 439 11.30 5.12 -6.51
CA ARG A 439 11.13 4.03 -5.54
C ARG A 439 11.49 2.66 -6.12
N GLU A 440 11.41 2.49 -7.45
CA GLU A 440 11.81 1.25 -8.11
C GLU A 440 13.33 1.09 -8.30
N ARG A 441 14.13 2.13 -7.98
CA ARG A 441 15.58 2.08 -8.18
C ARG A 441 16.36 1.20 -7.19
N GLY A 442 15.69 0.61 -6.20
CA GLY A 442 16.25 -0.39 -5.29
C GLY A 442 16.00 -1.82 -5.76
N VAL A 443 16.41 -2.17 -6.99
CA VAL A 443 16.43 -3.57 -7.43
C VAL A 443 17.64 -4.23 -6.78
N PHE A 444 17.38 -5.17 -5.86
CA PHE A 444 18.42 -5.97 -5.26
C PHE A 444 18.59 -7.25 -6.08
N HIS A 445 19.82 -7.74 -6.18
CA HIS A 445 20.09 -9.04 -6.76
C HIS A 445 20.49 -10.01 -5.64
N ASP A 446 19.91 -11.21 -5.63
CA ASP A 446 20.34 -12.26 -4.72
C ASP A 446 21.72 -12.84 -5.15
N ALA A 447 22.25 -13.79 -4.37
CA ALA A 447 23.51 -14.48 -4.70
C ALA A 447 23.48 -15.21 -6.06
N PHE A 448 22.30 -15.48 -6.60
CA PHE A 448 22.06 -16.14 -7.88
C PHE A 448 21.72 -15.14 -9.00
N ARG A 449 21.84 -13.83 -8.74
CA ARG A 449 21.49 -12.72 -9.63
C ARG A 449 20.00 -12.59 -9.97
N ASN A 450 19.10 -13.27 -9.27
CA ASN A 450 17.67 -13.04 -9.41
C ASN A 450 17.31 -11.66 -8.84
N GLU A 451 16.41 -10.96 -9.52
CA GLU A 451 15.86 -9.68 -9.04
C GLU A 451 14.95 -9.91 -7.84
N VAL A 452 15.29 -9.27 -6.73
CA VAL A 452 14.56 -9.32 -5.47
C VAL A 452 13.91 -7.96 -5.21
N HIS A 453 12.60 -7.96 -5.08
CA HIS A 453 11.82 -6.78 -4.77
C HIS A 453 11.31 -6.86 -3.32
N LEU A 454 12.03 -6.25 -2.38
CA LEU A 454 11.66 -6.21 -0.96
C LEU A 454 10.32 -5.49 -0.70
N ASN A 455 9.89 -4.64 -1.63
CA ASN A 455 8.62 -3.90 -1.56
C ASN A 455 7.37 -4.73 -1.95
N ARG A 456 7.52 -6.04 -2.23
CA ARG A 456 6.42 -6.95 -2.59
C ARG A 456 5.69 -7.45 -1.34
N GLY A 457 4.40 -7.71 -1.44
CA GLY A 457 3.55 -8.24 -0.38
C GLY A 457 2.91 -7.20 0.55
N GLY A 458 3.34 -5.93 0.50
CA GLY A 458 2.76 -4.86 1.31
C GLY A 458 2.80 -5.18 2.80
N TYR A 459 1.67 -5.02 3.51
CA TYR A 459 1.59 -5.37 4.93
C TYR A 459 1.68 -6.87 5.20
N LEU A 460 1.43 -7.74 4.21
CA LEU A 460 1.48 -9.19 4.39
C LEU A 460 2.89 -9.67 4.78
N VAL A 461 3.94 -8.97 4.36
CA VAL A 461 5.32 -9.25 4.76
C VAL A 461 5.52 -9.07 6.27
N LYS A 462 4.85 -8.09 6.90
CA LYS A 462 4.88 -7.94 8.36
C LYS A 462 4.19 -9.10 9.07
N PHE A 463 3.15 -9.65 8.45
CA PHE A 463 2.47 -10.85 8.94
C PHE A 463 3.33 -12.12 8.80
N CYS A 464 4.31 -12.14 7.90
CA CYS A 464 5.34 -13.20 7.91
C CYS A 464 6.11 -13.20 9.23
N GLY A 465 6.47 -12.03 9.76
CA GLY A 465 7.12 -11.91 11.07
C GLY A 465 6.21 -12.41 12.21
N TYR A 466 4.94 -12.02 12.21
CA TYR A 466 3.94 -12.53 13.16
C TYR A 466 3.81 -14.06 13.10
N GLU A 467 3.79 -14.61 11.89
CA GLU A 467 3.73 -16.05 11.65
C GLU A 467 4.97 -16.77 12.19
N THR A 468 6.16 -16.21 11.99
CA THR A 468 7.41 -16.74 12.56
C THR A 468 7.39 -16.73 14.09
N VAL A 469 6.92 -15.64 14.72
CA VAL A 469 6.76 -15.57 16.18
C VAL A 469 5.77 -16.62 16.67
N SER A 470 4.63 -16.75 16.01
CA SER A 470 3.60 -17.75 16.36
C SER A 470 4.16 -19.16 16.26
N PHE A 471 4.94 -19.46 15.22
CA PHE A 471 5.63 -20.73 15.08
C PHE A 471 6.64 -20.99 16.21
N ILE A 472 7.46 -20.01 16.58
CA ILE A 472 8.43 -20.14 17.69
C ILE A 472 7.72 -20.46 19.01
N VAL A 473 6.62 -19.76 19.32
CA VAL A 473 5.82 -20.02 20.53
C VAL A 473 5.29 -21.46 20.54
N ILE A 474 4.77 -21.93 19.41
CA ILE A 474 4.24 -23.28 19.26
C ILE A 474 5.33 -24.35 19.39
N MET A 475 6.51 -24.12 18.83
CA MET A 475 7.65 -25.00 18.98
C MET A 475 8.17 -25.05 20.41
N ALA A 476 8.16 -23.92 21.13
CA ALA A 476 8.53 -23.87 22.55
C ALA A 476 7.54 -24.67 23.41
N LEU A 477 6.23 -24.53 23.17
CA LEU A 477 5.20 -25.33 23.84
C LEU A 477 5.34 -26.82 23.54
N ALA A 478 5.58 -27.19 22.28
CA ALA A 478 5.83 -28.58 21.89
C ALA A 478 7.09 -29.15 22.58
N GLY A 479 8.16 -28.36 22.65
CA GLY A 479 9.39 -28.74 23.37
C GLY A 479 9.14 -28.93 24.88
N LEU A 480 8.34 -28.07 25.51
CA LEU A 480 7.96 -28.18 26.91
C LEU A 480 7.16 -29.47 27.20
N VAL A 481 6.20 -29.81 26.33
CA VAL A 481 5.43 -31.06 26.44
C VAL A 481 6.31 -32.31 26.30
N LEU A 482 7.34 -32.25 25.45
CA LEU A 482 8.33 -33.32 25.31
C LEU A 482 9.27 -33.43 26.52
N TRP A 483 9.56 -32.32 27.18
CA TRP A 483 10.45 -32.27 28.34
C TRP A 483 9.78 -32.78 29.62
N LEU A 484 8.49 -32.51 29.79
CA LEU A 484 7.73 -32.91 30.97
C LEU A 484 7.35 -34.40 30.94
N PRO A 485 7.30 -35.09 32.10
CA PRO A 485 7.05 -36.52 32.20
C PRO A 485 5.56 -36.88 32.06
N PHE A 486 4.94 -36.46 30.96
CA PHE A 486 3.55 -36.80 30.65
C PHE A 486 3.44 -38.22 30.08
N GLU A 487 2.31 -38.88 30.35
CA GLU A 487 1.97 -40.16 29.75
C GLU A 487 1.78 -40.01 28.22
N SER A 488 1.88 -41.12 27.48
CA SER A 488 1.79 -41.11 26.01
C SER A 488 0.49 -40.47 25.48
N TRP A 489 -0.66 -40.85 26.05
CA TRP A 489 -1.97 -40.32 25.65
C TRP A 489 -2.10 -38.83 25.98
N GLN A 490 -1.59 -38.39 27.14
CA GLN A 490 -1.58 -36.98 27.54
C GLN A 490 -0.76 -36.14 26.57
N ARG A 491 0.43 -36.63 26.17
CA ARG A 491 1.27 -35.94 25.17
C ARG A 491 0.57 -35.81 23.83
N GLN A 492 -0.08 -36.87 23.35
CA GLN A 492 -0.83 -36.83 22.09
C GLN A 492 -1.99 -35.82 22.14
N ALA A 493 -2.69 -35.74 23.27
CA ALA A 493 -3.74 -34.76 23.49
C ALA A 493 -3.20 -33.33 23.57
N LEU A 494 -2.09 -33.11 24.28
CA LEU A 494 -1.43 -31.80 24.35
C LEU A 494 -0.94 -31.35 22.96
N PHE A 495 -0.37 -32.24 22.15
CA PHE A 495 0.01 -31.92 20.77
C PHE A 495 -1.19 -31.59 19.89
N TYR A 496 -2.33 -32.28 20.09
CA TYR A 496 -3.57 -31.94 19.42
C TYR A 496 -3.99 -30.49 19.73
N TRP A 497 -3.93 -30.08 20.99
CA TRP A 497 -4.27 -28.72 21.42
C TRP A 497 -3.26 -27.68 20.98
N ILE A 498 -1.95 -27.97 21.01
CA ILE A 498 -0.91 -27.08 20.49
C ILE A 498 -1.15 -26.82 18.99
N ARG A 499 -1.41 -27.87 18.21
CA ARG A 499 -1.75 -27.74 16.80
C ARG A 499 -3.02 -26.91 16.59
N THR A 500 -4.04 -27.11 17.42
CA THR A 500 -5.29 -26.34 17.39
C THR A 500 -5.07 -24.86 17.71
N ALA A 501 -4.26 -24.56 18.73
CA ALA A 501 -3.89 -23.21 19.12
C ALA A 501 -3.14 -22.46 18.00
N TYR A 502 -2.25 -23.14 17.29
CA TYR A 502 -1.60 -22.57 16.10
C TYR A 502 -2.60 -22.26 14.97
N GLY A 503 -3.61 -23.11 14.79
CA GLY A 503 -4.75 -22.81 13.94
C GLY A 503 -5.45 -21.50 14.35
N LEU A 504 -5.73 -21.33 15.64
CA LEU A 504 -6.35 -20.12 16.19
C LEU A 504 -5.47 -18.87 16.01
N PHE A 505 -4.14 -18.99 16.11
CA PHE A 505 -3.21 -17.89 15.80
C PHE A 505 -3.27 -17.43 14.34
N SER A 506 -3.91 -18.19 13.44
CA SER A 506 -4.14 -17.71 12.06
C SER A 506 -5.30 -16.70 11.95
N PHE A 507 -6.02 -16.39 13.05
CA PHE A 507 -7.14 -15.43 13.07
C PHE A 507 -6.83 -14.07 12.42
N PRO A 508 -5.69 -13.42 12.67
CA PRO A 508 -5.42 -12.09 12.10
C PRO A 508 -5.39 -12.06 10.56
N PHE A 509 -5.17 -13.21 9.90
CA PHE A 509 -5.21 -13.31 8.45
C PHE A 509 -6.64 -13.15 7.88
N LEU A 510 -7.69 -13.37 8.67
CA LEU A 510 -9.08 -13.15 8.24
C LEU A 510 -9.36 -11.70 7.87
N ILE A 511 -8.64 -10.74 8.47
CA ILE A 511 -8.78 -9.32 8.16
C ILE A 511 -8.48 -9.06 6.68
N PHE A 512 -7.53 -9.78 6.09
CA PHE A 512 -7.20 -9.67 4.67
C PHE A 512 -8.22 -10.33 3.73
N LYS A 513 -9.14 -11.16 4.24
CA LYS A 513 -10.25 -11.68 3.44
C LYS A 513 -11.38 -10.66 3.26
N ILE A 514 -11.39 -9.60 4.06
CA ILE A 514 -12.35 -8.49 3.90
C ILE A 514 -11.91 -7.67 2.67
N PRO A 515 -12.70 -7.61 1.58
CA PRO A 515 -12.24 -7.05 0.29
C PRO A 515 -11.72 -5.61 0.37
N VAL A 516 -12.35 -4.80 1.22
CA VAL A 516 -11.96 -3.39 1.45
C VAL A 516 -10.57 -3.31 2.08
N LEU A 517 -10.33 -4.11 3.12
CA LEU A 517 -9.05 -4.14 3.82
C LEU A 517 -7.97 -4.83 2.99
N ALA A 518 -8.33 -5.85 2.20
CA ALA A 518 -7.40 -6.51 1.28
C ALA A 518 -6.76 -5.51 0.31
N LYS A 519 -7.58 -4.63 -0.30
CA LYS A 519 -7.10 -3.60 -1.24
C LYS A 519 -6.16 -2.61 -0.58
N VAL A 520 -6.45 -2.20 0.66
CA VAL A 520 -5.62 -1.23 1.40
C VAL A 520 -4.34 -1.87 1.91
N LEU A 521 -4.41 -3.07 2.49
CA LEU A 521 -3.29 -3.69 3.19
C LEU A 521 -2.31 -4.41 2.26
N MET A 522 -2.80 -5.06 1.19
CA MET A 522 -1.91 -5.79 0.29
C MET A 522 -1.18 -4.85 -0.68
N HIS A 523 -1.76 -3.69 -1.01
CA HIS A 523 -1.26 -2.79 -2.06
C HIS A 523 -0.99 -3.51 -3.41
N THR A 524 -1.64 -4.65 -3.63
CA THR A 524 -1.55 -5.40 -4.88
C THR A 524 -2.76 -5.10 -5.73
N ARG A 525 -2.57 -5.14 -7.05
CA ARG A 525 -3.66 -5.02 -8.00
C ARG A 525 -4.41 -6.34 -8.04
N GLN A 526 -5.74 -6.27 -8.01
CA GLN A 526 -6.57 -7.46 -8.10
C GLN A 526 -6.39 -8.14 -9.46
N MET A 527 -6.04 -9.42 -9.39
CA MET A 527 -5.88 -10.32 -10.53
C MET A 527 -6.79 -11.52 -10.33
N GLY A 528 -7.20 -12.17 -11.40
CA GLY A 528 -7.94 -13.44 -11.38
C GLY A 528 -7.54 -14.32 -12.56
N TYR A 529 -8.22 -15.44 -12.72
CA TYR A 529 -7.99 -16.35 -13.84
C TYR A 529 -9.11 -16.29 -14.88
N ASN A 530 -8.74 -16.32 -16.16
CA ASN A 530 -9.66 -16.59 -17.26
C ASN A 530 -9.93 -18.11 -17.38
N GLU A 531 -10.84 -18.51 -18.27
CA GLU A 531 -11.20 -19.91 -18.49
C GLU A 531 -10.01 -20.76 -18.96
N GLN A 532 -9.00 -20.14 -19.57
CA GLN A 532 -7.76 -20.77 -20.02
C GLN A 532 -6.75 -20.98 -18.88
N GLY A 533 -6.98 -20.40 -17.70
CA GLY A 533 -6.08 -20.48 -16.54
C GLY A 533 -4.90 -19.50 -16.58
N ASP A 534 -4.99 -18.46 -17.40
CA ASP A 534 -4.05 -17.35 -17.43
C ASP A 534 -4.43 -16.29 -16.39
N THR A 535 -3.41 -15.74 -15.74
CA THR A 535 -3.58 -14.68 -14.75
C THR A 535 -3.84 -13.35 -15.46
N VAL A 536 -5.07 -12.85 -15.38
CA VAL A 536 -5.50 -11.61 -16.03
C VAL A 536 -5.96 -10.57 -15.01
N ARG A 537 -6.05 -9.30 -15.43
CA ARG A 537 -6.56 -8.22 -14.58
C ARG A 537 -8.01 -8.52 -14.23
N PHE A 538 -8.38 -8.31 -12.96
CA PHE A 538 -9.78 -8.34 -12.56
C PHE A 538 -10.56 -7.26 -13.33
N PHE A 539 -11.62 -7.66 -14.02
CA PHE A 539 -12.49 -6.79 -14.81
C PHE A 539 -13.95 -7.15 -14.52
N VAL A 540 -14.64 -6.28 -13.79
CA VAL A 540 -16.09 -6.40 -13.63
C VAL A 540 -16.73 -5.78 -14.86
N LYS A 541 -17.25 -6.62 -15.77
CA LYS A 541 -18.09 -6.14 -16.86
C LYS A 541 -19.33 -5.49 -16.25
N LYS A 542 -19.41 -4.15 -16.27
CA LYS A 542 -20.66 -3.46 -16.00
C LYS A 542 -21.67 -3.97 -17.03
N ARG A 543 -22.71 -4.67 -16.58
CA ARG A 543 -23.86 -4.90 -17.45
C ARG A 543 -24.41 -3.52 -17.80
N VAL A 544 -24.32 -3.18 -19.08
CA VAL A 544 -25.13 -2.10 -19.63
C VAL A 544 -26.53 -2.71 -19.68
N GLU A 545 -27.35 -2.38 -18.69
CA GLU A 545 -28.76 -2.74 -18.66
C GLU A 545 -29.55 -1.88 -19.62
#